data_AF-A0A7C2W5U5-F1
#
_entry.id   AF-A0A7C2W5U5-F1
#
_cell.length_a   1.000
_cell.length_b   1.000
_cell.length_c   1.000
_cell.angle_alpha   90.00
_cell.angle_beta   90.00
_cell.angle_gamma   90.00
#
_symmetry.space_group_name_H-M   'P 1'
#
loop_
_entity.id
_entity.type
_entity.pdbx_description
1 polymer ?
#
loop_
_entity_poly.entity_id
_entity_poly.type
_entity_poly.pdbx_seq_one_letter_code
_entity_poly.pdbx_strand_id
1 'polypeptide(L)'
;MGFKVTIEPITRIEGHARVTIHLDDEGKVDRAYFHVDQFRGFEKFSEGRMFFEMPQITPRICGICPVSHHLASAKACDEIIGVRPPRPAQLLRELMHMGQVIQSHSMHFFHLAAPDLLLGFDADPKIRNVIGIIQKNPDLGLKAVKLRKFGQEIIRILGEKRIHPIFAVPGGVNRALKVDERDQMLSQIDEMISYVHEGIEIARGWLEKNADLVNEFANFDSGYMGLVRDDALELYDGQVRLVDKDGNRLEQFDGRDYLDYIAEHVEDWSYLKFPFYKKLGWPDGVYRVGPLGRLNAADRISTPEAQKEFELFRSLNGGRPVTQSLYYHYARLIEDLYALERAREILEDPDVLSTDIRAESTEITGEGVGVIEAPRGTLFHHYVTDETGKLLKVNLIVATGHNNWAMSHSVEMVAKAFVDGNNLTEGMLNRVEAAIRCYDPCL
;
A
#
# COMPACT_ATOMS: atom_id res chain seq x y z
N MET A 1 -37.13 16.30 8.22
CA MET A 1 -37.06 15.71 6.87
C MET A 1 -35.61 15.40 6.61
N GLY A 2 -35.24 14.12 6.64
CA GLY A 2 -33.87 13.66 6.42
C GLY A 2 -33.33 14.14 5.07
N PHE A 3 -32.02 14.33 5.00
CA PHE A 3 -31.36 14.83 3.80
C PHE A 3 -30.01 14.14 3.58
N LYS A 4 -29.45 14.31 2.38
CA LYS A 4 -28.19 13.70 1.97
C LYS A 4 -27.11 14.75 1.76
N VAL A 5 -25.96 14.54 2.38
CA VAL A 5 -24.72 15.28 2.09
C VAL A 5 -23.85 14.43 1.18
N THR A 6 -23.12 15.06 0.25
CA THR A 6 -22.21 14.36 -0.67
C THR A 6 -20.87 15.07 -0.69
N ILE A 7 -19.79 14.30 -0.49
CA ILE A 7 -18.41 14.74 -0.63
C ILE A 7 -17.90 14.19 -1.96
N GLU A 8 -17.74 15.05 -2.96
CA GLU A 8 -17.33 14.66 -4.31
C GLU A 8 -16.56 15.80 -5.01
N PRO A 9 -15.35 15.54 -5.55
CA PRO A 9 -14.56 14.33 -5.34
C PRO A 9 -13.97 14.27 -3.91
N ILE A 10 -13.60 13.09 -3.44
CA ILE A 10 -12.68 12.98 -2.30
C ILE A 10 -11.30 13.48 -2.73
N THR A 11 -10.71 14.36 -1.94
CA THR A 11 -9.46 15.03 -2.26
C THR A 11 -8.26 14.40 -1.55
N ARG A 12 -7.06 14.55 -2.14
CA ARG A 12 -5.77 14.04 -1.62
C ARG A 12 -5.75 12.52 -1.46
N ILE A 13 -6.36 11.82 -2.41
CA ILE A 13 -6.26 10.38 -2.61
C ILE A 13 -5.83 10.12 -4.07
N GLU A 14 -5.47 8.88 -4.39
CA GLU A 14 -5.31 8.45 -5.78
C GLU A 14 -6.60 7.76 -6.26
N GLY A 15 -7.05 8.09 -7.46
CA GLY A 15 -8.29 7.56 -8.06
C GLY A 15 -9.52 8.44 -7.81
N HIS A 16 -10.70 7.92 -8.15
CA HIS A 16 -11.97 8.65 -8.12
C HIS A 16 -12.97 7.98 -7.18
N ALA A 17 -13.41 8.74 -6.18
CA ALA A 17 -14.41 8.29 -5.24
C ALA A 17 -15.20 9.46 -4.65
N ARG A 18 -16.35 9.12 -4.07
CA ARG A 18 -17.24 10.03 -3.35
C ARG A 18 -17.78 9.39 -2.08
N VAL A 19 -18.19 10.21 -1.13
CA VAL A 19 -18.93 9.76 0.06
C VAL A 19 -20.34 10.34 0.04
N THR A 20 -21.36 9.52 0.31
CA THR A 20 -22.70 10.01 0.63
C THR A 20 -23.03 9.76 2.09
N ILE A 21 -23.50 10.79 2.78
CA ILE A 21 -23.92 10.75 4.20
C ILE A 21 -25.42 11.02 4.23
N HIS A 22 -26.17 10.08 4.78
CA HIS A 22 -27.62 10.16 4.93
C HIS A 22 -27.94 10.55 6.37
N LEU A 23 -28.69 11.64 6.54
CA LEU A 23 -29.10 12.15 7.83
C LEU A 23 -30.60 11.96 8.04
N ASP A 24 -30.98 11.67 9.27
CA ASP A 24 -32.38 11.56 9.68
C ASP A 24 -33.06 12.92 9.90
N ASP A 25 -34.31 12.89 10.37
CA ASP A 25 -35.10 14.08 10.63
C ASP A 25 -34.54 14.97 11.76
N GLU A 26 -33.70 14.42 12.64
CA GLU A 26 -33.05 15.12 13.76
C GLU A 26 -31.67 15.70 13.36
N GLY A 27 -31.23 15.46 12.13
CA GLY A 27 -29.92 15.87 11.64
C GLY A 27 -28.78 14.99 12.16
N LYS A 28 -29.07 13.75 12.59
CA LYS A 28 -28.06 12.74 12.95
C LYS A 28 -27.75 11.85 11.76
N VAL A 29 -26.51 11.36 11.69
CA VAL A 29 -26.09 10.45 10.62
C VAL A 29 -26.69 9.06 10.83
N ASP A 30 -27.57 8.65 9.93
CA ASP A 30 -28.13 7.30 9.88
C ASP A 30 -27.12 6.32 9.22
N ARG A 31 -26.62 6.70 8.05
CA ARG A 31 -25.70 5.88 7.24
C ARG A 31 -24.74 6.71 6.40
N ALA A 32 -23.54 6.19 6.15
CA ALA A 32 -22.63 6.74 5.15
C ALA A 32 -22.12 5.63 4.23
N TYR A 33 -21.81 5.99 2.98
CA TYR A 33 -21.32 5.08 1.94
C TYR A 33 -20.09 5.65 1.26
N PHE A 34 -19.10 4.80 0.96
CA PHE A 34 -17.86 5.15 0.27
C PHE A 34 -17.80 4.55 -1.14
N HIS A 35 -18.14 5.34 -2.15
CA HIS A 35 -18.28 4.85 -3.51
C HIS A 35 -16.98 5.00 -4.28
N VAL A 36 -16.57 3.95 -4.98
CA VAL A 36 -15.56 4.02 -6.03
C VAL A 36 -16.28 3.99 -7.37
N ASP A 37 -16.19 5.11 -8.10
CA ASP A 37 -17.01 5.35 -9.29
C ASP A 37 -16.25 5.02 -10.61
N GLN A 38 -15.06 4.41 -10.53
CA GLN A 38 -14.24 4.08 -11.70
C GLN A 38 -14.15 2.58 -11.99
N PHE A 39 -14.26 2.21 -13.28
CA PHE A 39 -14.02 0.86 -13.78
C PHE A 39 -13.23 0.91 -15.11
N ARG A 40 -12.25 0.02 -15.27
CA ARG A 40 -11.40 -0.07 -16.47
C ARG A 40 -11.30 -1.46 -17.10
N GLY A 41 -11.70 -2.52 -16.39
CA GLY A 41 -11.78 -3.88 -16.95
C GLY A 41 -10.45 -4.53 -17.36
N PHE A 42 -9.34 -4.26 -16.66
CA PHE A 42 -8.00 -4.82 -16.95
C PHE A 42 -8.00 -6.35 -17.05
N GLU A 43 -8.72 -7.02 -16.17
CA GLU A 43 -8.85 -8.48 -16.18
C GLU A 43 -9.42 -8.98 -17.51
N LYS A 44 -10.47 -8.33 -18.02
CA LYS A 44 -11.17 -8.78 -19.22
C LYS A 44 -10.45 -8.39 -20.52
N PHE A 45 -9.96 -7.15 -20.64
CA PHE A 45 -9.33 -6.74 -21.90
C PHE A 45 -7.94 -7.35 -22.12
N SER A 46 -7.34 -7.91 -21.08
CA SER A 46 -6.04 -8.59 -21.16
C SER A 46 -6.17 -10.01 -21.74
N GLU A 47 -7.37 -10.60 -21.75
CA GLU A 47 -7.58 -11.86 -22.45
C GLU A 47 -7.21 -11.74 -23.94
N GLY A 48 -6.48 -12.73 -24.46
CA GLY A 48 -5.96 -12.74 -25.82
C GLY A 48 -4.61 -12.04 -26.02
N ARG A 49 -4.09 -11.32 -25.01
CA ARG A 49 -2.72 -10.75 -25.00
C ARG A 49 -1.69 -11.83 -24.69
N MET A 50 -0.42 -11.56 -25.00
CA MET A 50 0.67 -12.45 -24.58
C MET A 50 1.05 -12.18 -23.13
N PHE A 51 1.31 -13.22 -22.33
CA PHE A 51 1.63 -13.06 -20.90
C PHE A 51 2.78 -12.07 -20.65
N PHE A 52 3.82 -12.09 -21.49
CA PHE A 52 4.99 -11.22 -21.37
C PHE A 52 4.70 -9.73 -21.66
N GLU A 53 3.52 -9.38 -22.20
CA GLU A 53 3.07 -7.99 -22.33
C GLU A 53 2.55 -7.43 -21.00
N MET A 54 2.14 -8.30 -20.07
CA MET A 54 1.48 -7.90 -18.82
C MET A 54 2.35 -7.02 -17.92
N PRO A 55 3.67 -7.26 -17.76
CA PRO A 55 4.53 -6.34 -17.02
C PRO A 55 4.58 -4.94 -17.62
N GLN A 56 4.12 -4.73 -18.87
CA GLN A 56 3.98 -3.42 -19.49
C GLN A 56 2.54 -2.90 -19.48
N ILE A 57 1.53 -3.77 -19.45
CA ILE A 57 0.13 -3.36 -19.38
C ILE A 57 -0.25 -2.96 -17.96
N THR A 58 -0.02 -3.81 -16.97
CA THR A 58 -0.52 -3.64 -15.61
C THR A 58 0.06 -2.44 -14.85
N PRO A 59 1.28 -1.91 -15.12
CA PRO A 59 1.72 -0.66 -14.51
C PRO A 59 0.80 0.53 -14.84
N ARG A 60 -0.05 0.45 -15.87
CA ARG A 60 -1.01 1.52 -16.22
C ARG A 60 -2.28 1.46 -15.37
N ILE A 61 -2.38 0.52 -14.42
CA ILE A 61 -3.45 0.49 -13.42
C ILE A 61 -3.31 1.68 -12.46
N CYS A 62 -2.11 2.04 -12.00
CA CYS A 62 -1.95 3.14 -11.04
C CYS A 62 -0.70 3.96 -11.38
N GLY A 63 -0.80 5.29 -11.28
CA GLY A 63 0.33 6.19 -11.52
C GLY A 63 1.36 6.20 -10.39
N ILE A 64 0.97 5.75 -9.20
CA ILE A 64 1.80 5.81 -7.98
C ILE A 64 2.45 4.46 -7.64
N CYS A 65 1.75 3.34 -7.88
CA CYS A 65 2.30 2.00 -7.66
C CYS A 65 2.59 1.18 -8.94
N PRO A 66 3.13 1.78 -10.03
CA PRO A 66 3.35 1.05 -11.27
C PRO A 66 4.42 -0.05 -11.13
N VAL A 67 5.38 0.12 -10.22
CA VAL A 67 6.43 -0.88 -9.94
C VAL A 67 5.83 -2.14 -9.30
N SER A 68 4.87 -2.03 -8.39
CA SER A 68 4.26 -3.21 -7.73
C SER A 68 3.56 -4.07 -8.77
N HIS A 69 2.78 -3.44 -9.66
CA HIS A 69 2.13 -4.15 -10.75
C HIS A 69 3.14 -4.73 -11.74
N HIS A 70 4.21 -3.99 -12.06
CA HIS A 70 5.28 -4.46 -12.94
C HIS A 70 5.93 -5.74 -12.38
N LEU A 71 6.28 -5.73 -11.08
CA LEU A 71 6.96 -6.83 -10.41
C LEU A 71 6.03 -8.00 -10.11
N ALA A 72 4.80 -7.77 -9.62
CA ALA A 72 3.80 -8.81 -9.44
C ALA A 72 3.51 -9.51 -10.77
N SER A 73 3.34 -8.74 -11.84
CA SER A 73 3.15 -9.29 -13.17
C SER A 73 4.38 -10.07 -13.64
N ALA A 74 5.60 -9.60 -13.37
CA ALA A 74 6.81 -10.32 -13.74
C ALA A 74 6.95 -11.64 -12.98
N LYS A 75 6.64 -11.67 -11.67
CA LYS A 75 6.59 -12.91 -10.87
C LYS A 75 5.59 -13.92 -11.45
N ALA A 76 4.39 -13.47 -11.83
CA ALA A 76 3.41 -14.34 -12.51
C ALA A 76 3.94 -14.88 -13.85
N CYS A 77 4.69 -14.06 -14.60
CA CYS A 77 5.30 -14.50 -15.85
C CYS A 77 6.44 -15.51 -15.64
N ASP A 78 7.21 -15.39 -14.56
CA ASP A 78 8.28 -16.33 -14.22
C ASP A 78 7.70 -17.74 -13.95
N GLU A 79 6.58 -17.81 -13.22
CA GLU A 79 5.83 -19.06 -12.98
C GLU A 79 5.29 -19.67 -14.28
N ILE A 80 4.74 -18.84 -15.19
CA ILE A 80 4.25 -19.29 -16.51
C ILE A 80 5.35 -19.95 -17.32
N ILE A 81 6.60 -19.49 -17.22
CA ILE A 81 7.72 -20.09 -17.95
C ILE A 81 8.49 -21.13 -17.12
N GLY A 82 8.02 -21.44 -15.91
CA GLY A 82 8.59 -22.47 -15.05
C GLY A 82 9.99 -22.16 -14.51
N VAL A 83 10.35 -20.89 -14.35
CA VAL A 83 11.70 -20.50 -13.88
C VAL A 83 11.66 -19.70 -12.60
N ARG A 84 12.71 -19.89 -11.79
CA ARG A 84 13.07 -18.94 -10.73
C ARG A 84 14.15 -18.00 -11.25
N PRO A 85 13.95 -16.66 -11.20
CA PRO A 85 14.99 -15.72 -11.59
C PRO A 85 16.30 -15.93 -10.79
N PRO A 86 17.48 -15.65 -11.37
CA PRO A 86 18.74 -15.68 -10.63
C PRO A 86 18.72 -14.75 -9.40
N ARG A 87 19.52 -15.05 -8.37
CA ARG A 87 19.60 -14.24 -7.14
C ARG A 87 19.87 -12.75 -7.41
N PRO A 88 20.81 -12.35 -8.29
CA PRO A 88 21.02 -10.94 -8.64
C PRO A 88 19.75 -10.27 -9.18
N ALA A 89 18.98 -10.95 -10.02
CA ALA A 89 17.73 -10.43 -10.55
C ALA A 89 16.67 -10.24 -9.46
N GLN A 90 16.59 -11.17 -8.50
CA GLN A 90 15.70 -11.05 -7.34
C GLN A 90 16.08 -9.82 -6.48
N LEU A 91 17.37 -9.65 -6.17
CA LEU A 91 17.88 -8.49 -5.43
C LEU A 91 17.55 -7.16 -6.15
N LEU A 92 17.75 -7.10 -7.47
CA LEU A 92 17.48 -5.88 -8.23
C LEU A 92 15.98 -5.54 -8.32
N ARG A 93 15.12 -6.56 -8.45
CA ARG A 93 13.66 -6.38 -8.40
C ARG A 93 13.21 -5.90 -7.02
N GLU A 94 13.78 -6.48 -5.96
CA GLU A 94 13.53 -6.06 -4.58
C GLU A 94 14.00 -4.63 -4.33
N LEU A 95 15.19 -4.24 -4.80
CA LEU A 95 15.70 -2.87 -4.72
C LEU A 95 14.77 -1.86 -5.42
N MET A 96 14.29 -2.20 -6.63
CA MET A 96 13.30 -1.39 -7.33
C MET A 96 12.02 -1.24 -6.50
N HIS A 97 11.58 -2.33 -5.86
CA HIS A 97 10.41 -2.31 -5.00
C HIS A 97 10.62 -1.46 -3.75
N MET A 98 11.79 -1.50 -3.11
CA MET A 98 12.11 -0.62 -1.98
C MET A 98 12.04 0.85 -2.40
N GLY A 99 12.59 1.19 -3.57
CA GLY A 99 12.45 2.54 -4.15
C GLY A 99 10.98 2.97 -4.32
N GLN A 100 10.09 2.03 -4.68
CA GLN A 100 8.66 2.28 -4.78
C GLN A 100 7.98 2.51 -3.44
N VAL A 101 8.32 1.72 -2.42
CA VAL A 101 7.80 1.88 -1.06
C VAL A 101 8.22 3.25 -0.53
N ILE A 102 9.51 3.58 -0.62
CA ILE A 102 10.07 4.85 -0.16
C ILE A 102 9.34 6.04 -0.79
N GLN A 103 9.22 6.07 -2.12
CA GLN A 103 8.57 7.21 -2.78
C GLN A 103 7.07 7.28 -2.51
N SER A 104 6.39 6.14 -2.33
CA SER A 104 4.94 6.11 -2.10
C SER A 104 4.61 6.55 -0.68
N HIS A 105 5.33 6.01 0.31
CA HIS A 105 5.10 6.26 1.72
C HIS A 105 5.40 7.71 2.09
N SER A 106 6.57 8.21 1.68
CA SER A 106 6.93 9.62 1.86
C SER A 106 5.96 10.57 1.14
N MET A 107 5.56 10.26 -0.09
CA MET A 107 4.57 11.07 -0.81
C MET A 107 3.25 11.13 -0.05
N HIS A 108 2.69 9.97 0.35
CA HIS A 108 1.42 9.94 1.05
C HIS A 108 1.49 10.69 2.38
N PHE A 109 2.48 10.38 3.22
CA PHE A 109 2.59 10.99 4.54
C PHE A 109 2.74 12.52 4.41
N PHE A 110 3.70 13.01 3.64
CA PHE A 110 4.01 14.45 3.62
C PHE A 110 3.10 15.28 2.69
N HIS A 111 2.61 14.72 1.59
CA HIS A 111 1.83 15.49 0.60
C HIS A 111 0.33 15.33 0.79
N LEU A 112 -0.13 14.16 1.26
CA LEU A 112 -1.55 13.82 1.31
C LEU A 112 -2.11 13.86 2.73
N ALA A 113 -1.47 13.20 3.70
CA ALA A 113 -1.96 13.11 5.08
C ALA A 113 -1.53 14.30 5.95
N ALA A 114 -0.26 14.72 5.87
CA ALA A 114 0.31 15.78 6.71
C ALA A 114 -0.46 17.11 6.68
N PRO A 115 -1.09 17.56 5.59
CA PRO A 115 -1.94 18.75 5.64
C PRO A 115 -3.05 18.67 6.70
N ASP A 116 -3.66 17.50 6.89
CA ASP A 116 -4.66 17.32 7.95
C ASP A 116 -4.02 17.32 9.34
N LEU A 117 -2.92 16.57 9.50
CA LEU A 117 -2.28 16.39 10.81
C LEU A 117 -1.60 17.69 11.28
N LEU A 118 -0.86 18.37 10.42
CA LEU A 118 0.03 19.48 10.79
C LEU A 118 -0.61 20.86 10.67
N LEU A 119 -1.62 21.02 9.81
CA LEU A 119 -2.37 22.28 9.69
C LEU A 119 -3.70 22.22 10.45
N GLY A 120 -4.25 21.03 10.64
CA GLY A 120 -5.48 20.77 11.39
C GLY A 120 -6.65 20.41 10.48
N PHE A 121 -7.54 19.55 10.98
CA PHE A 121 -8.73 19.12 10.23
C PHE A 121 -9.68 20.27 9.90
N ASP A 122 -9.68 21.35 10.70
CA ASP A 122 -10.53 22.54 10.52
C ASP A 122 -9.82 23.69 9.79
N ALA A 123 -8.59 23.49 9.31
CA ALA A 123 -7.87 24.51 8.55
C ALA A 123 -8.58 24.85 7.23
N ASP A 124 -8.48 26.11 6.80
CA ASP A 124 -9.05 26.57 5.52
C ASP A 124 -8.56 25.66 4.37
N PRO A 125 -9.45 25.10 3.54
CA PRO A 125 -9.09 24.26 2.40
C PRO A 125 -8.04 24.89 1.46
N LYS A 126 -7.98 26.22 1.37
CA LYS A 126 -6.98 26.95 0.58
C LYS A 126 -5.56 26.70 1.06
N ILE A 127 -5.37 26.44 2.36
CA ILE A 127 -4.05 26.16 2.95
C ILE A 127 -3.87 24.69 3.30
N ARG A 128 -4.94 23.90 3.47
CA ARG A 128 -4.89 22.48 3.87
C ARG A 128 -4.46 21.54 2.73
N ASN A 129 -3.26 21.80 2.21
CA ASN A 129 -2.61 21.07 1.12
C ASN A 129 -1.09 21.15 1.26
N VAL A 130 -0.35 20.49 0.37
CA VAL A 130 1.12 20.44 0.41
C VAL A 130 1.78 21.83 0.34
N ILE A 131 1.15 22.81 -0.32
CA ILE A 131 1.70 24.17 -0.40
C ILE A 131 1.63 24.87 0.95
N GLY A 132 0.55 24.67 1.72
CA GLY A 132 0.46 25.18 3.09
C GLY A 132 1.50 24.56 4.02
N ILE A 133 1.83 23.27 3.84
CA ILE A 133 2.94 22.63 4.56
C ILE A 133 4.26 23.31 4.21
N ILE A 134 4.55 23.52 2.92
CA ILE A 134 5.78 24.20 2.47
C ILE A 134 5.85 25.63 3.01
N GLN A 135 4.75 26.37 3.03
CA GLN A 135 4.72 27.74 3.55
C GLN A 135 4.98 27.78 5.07
N LYS A 136 4.43 26.81 5.82
CA LYS A 136 4.58 26.74 7.28
C LYS A 136 5.96 26.20 7.69
N ASN A 137 6.46 25.20 6.97
CA ASN A 137 7.76 24.58 7.22
C ASN A 137 8.45 24.20 5.89
N PRO A 138 9.17 25.15 5.27
CA PRO A 138 9.85 24.92 3.98
C PRO A 138 10.89 23.80 4.03
N ASP A 139 11.57 23.64 5.17
CA ASP A 139 12.60 22.63 5.36
C ASP A 139 12.01 21.21 5.33
N LEU A 140 10.91 20.99 6.07
CA LEU A 140 10.16 19.73 6.02
C LEU A 140 9.66 19.41 4.60
N GLY A 141 9.13 20.43 3.91
CA GLY A 141 8.72 20.29 2.51
C GLY A 141 9.85 19.87 1.58
N LEU A 142 11.05 20.44 1.75
CA LEU A 142 12.23 20.06 0.97
C LEU A 142 12.66 18.61 1.25
N LYS A 143 12.70 18.20 2.53
CA LYS A 143 13.03 16.83 2.95
C LYS A 143 12.05 15.80 2.38
N ALA A 144 10.74 16.09 2.42
CA ALA A 144 9.72 15.26 1.82
C ALA A 144 9.90 15.07 0.30
N VAL A 145 10.24 16.14 -0.42
CA VAL A 145 10.53 16.07 -1.86
C VAL A 145 11.81 15.27 -2.12
N LYS A 146 12.85 15.42 -1.29
CA LYS A 146 14.09 14.64 -1.40
C LYS A 146 13.86 13.15 -1.20
N LEU A 147 13.08 12.74 -0.18
CA LEU A 147 12.71 11.34 0.04
C LEU A 147 12.01 10.73 -1.18
N ARG A 148 10.97 11.41 -1.67
CA ARG A 148 10.26 10.97 -2.87
C ARG A 148 11.18 10.89 -4.08
N LYS A 149 12.07 11.87 -4.25
CA LYS A 149 13.06 11.88 -5.32
C LYS A 149 14.00 10.68 -5.21
N PHE A 150 14.51 10.35 -4.03
CA PHE A 150 15.42 9.23 -3.83
C PHE A 150 14.80 7.90 -4.28
N GLY A 151 13.60 7.58 -3.78
CA GLY A 151 12.89 6.35 -4.20
C GLY A 151 12.61 6.32 -5.71
N GLN A 152 12.22 7.45 -6.31
CA GLN A 152 12.03 7.54 -7.76
C GLN A 152 13.33 7.43 -8.56
N GLU A 153 14.46 7.88 -8.03
CA GLU A 153 15.76 7.73 -8.69
C GLU A 153 16.24 6.28 -8.67
N ILE A 154 16.00 5.51 -7.60
CA ILE A 154 16.23 4.05 -7.61
C ILE A 154 15.46 3.41 -8.78
N ILE A 155 14.17 3.72 -8.90
CA ILE A 155 13.31 3.19 -9.96
C ILE A 155 13.83 3.60 -11.34
N ARG A 156 14.24 4.87 -11.52
CA ARG A 156 14.75 5.38 -12.80
C ARG A 156 16.09 4.75 -13.19
N ILE A 157 17.00 4.57 -12.23
CA ILE A 157 18.32 3.97 -12.46
C ILE A 157 18.16 2.54 -12.98
N LEU A 158 17.27 1.77 -12.37
CA LEU A 158 17.02 0.37 -12.76
C LEU A 158 16.14 0.27 -14.01
N GLY A 159 15.02 0.99 -14.06
CA GLY A 159 13.97 0.84 -15.07
C GLY A 159 13.87 1.94 -16.11
N GLU A 160 14.89 2.79 -16.23
CA GLU A 160 15.04 3.95 -17.14
C GLU A 160 14.03 5.08 -16.96
N LYS A 161 12.86 4.79 -16.37
CA LYS A 161 11.74 5.71 -16.14
C LYS A 161 11.34 5.64 -14.68
N ARG A 162 10.98 6.80 -14.11
CA ARG A 162 10.42 6.89 -12.75
C ARG A 162 9.02 6.27 -12.64
N ILE A 163 8.26 6.30 -13.72
CA ILE A 163 6.87 5.83 -13.77
C ILE A 163 6.73 4.90 -14.96
N HIS A 164 6.11 3.75 -14.73
CA HIS A 164 5.98 2.65 -15.69
C HIS A 164 7.34 2.12 -16.19
N PRO A 165 8.14 1.50 -15.30
CA PRO A 165 9.46 0.98 -15.63
C PRO A 165 9.39 -0.19 -16.62
N ILE A 166 10.52 -0.47 -17.28
CA ILE A 166 10.65 -1.54 -18.28
C ILE A 166 11.68 -2.61 -17.88
N PHE A 167 11.91 -2.78 -16.58
CA PHE A 167 13.07 -3.47 -16.03
C PHE A 167 12.91 -4.99 -15.90
N ALA A 168 11.84 -5.41 -15.22
CA ALA A 168 11.53 -6.80 -14.99
C ALA A 168 10.94 -7.43 -16.25
N VAL A 169 11.52 -8.55 -16.62
CA VAL A 169 11.14 -9.38 -17.76
C VAL A 169 10.99 -10.82 -17.28
N PRO A 170 10.24 -11.69 -17.98
CA PRO A 170 10.18 -13.11 -17.61
C PRO A 170 11.59 -13.71 -17.50
N GLY A 171 11.85 -14.34 -16.37
CA GLY A 171 13.13 -14.95 -15.98
C GLY A 171 14.12 -14.04 -15.25
N GLY A 172 13.84 -12.75 -15.10
CA GLY A 172 14.72 -11.85 -14.33
C GLY A 172 14.57 -10.37 -14.67
N VAL A 173 15.67 -9.72 -15.00
CA VAL A 173 15.72 -8.29 -15.33
C VAL A 173 16.50 -8.07 -16.63
N ASN A 174 16.23 -6.97 -17.32
CA ASN A 174 16.84 -6.70 -18.62
C ASN A 174 18.21 -6.00 -18.55
N ARG A 175 18.66 -5.60 -17.35
CA ARG A 175 19.95 -4.92 -17.18
C ARG A 175 20.56 -5.12 -15.79
N ALA A 176 21.88 -5.15 -15.71
CA ALA A 176 22.62 -5.20 -14.44
C ALA A 176 22.89 -3.79 -13.89
N LEU A 177 23.00 -3.66 -12.57
CA LEU A 177 23.35 -2.41 -11.89
C LEU A 177 24.85 -2.12 -12.04
N LYS A 178 25.22 -0.85 -12.26
CA LYS A 178 26.62 -0.43 -12.32
C LYS A 178 27.14 0.03 -10.95
N VAL A 179 28.46 -0.01 -10.78
CA VAL A 179 29.14 0.41 -9.54
C VAL A 179 28.85 1.86 -9.19
N ASP A 180 28.94 2.77 -10.15
CA ASP A 180 28.68 4.20 -9.96
C ASP A 180 27.21 4.49 -9.62
N GLU A 181 26.28 3.78 -10.26
CA GLU A 181 24.85 3.83 -9.95
C GLU A 181 24.57 3.37 -8.51
N ARG A 182 25.21 2.26 -8.08
CA ARG A 182 25.13 1.74 -6.71
C ARG A 182 25.71 2.74 -5.71
N ASP A 183 26.93 3.22 -5.93
CA ASP A 183 27.64 4.15 -5.04
C ASP A 183 26.89 5.48 -4.89
N GLN A 184 26.24 5.95 -5.97
CA GLN A 184 25.38 7.13 -5.93
C GLN A 184 24.18 6.94 -4.98
N MET A 185 23.54 5.77 -4.99
CA MET A 185 22.41 5.49 -4.10
C MET A 185 22.87 5.34 -2.65
N LEU A 186 23.96 4.62 -2.39
CA LEU A 186 24.53 4.47 -1.05
C LEU A 186 24.92 5.82 -0.44
N SER A 187 25.49 6.74 -1.22
CA SER A 187 25.95 8.04 -0.67
C SER A 187 24.84 8.96 -0.16
N GLN A 188 23.57 8.66 -0.47
CA GLN A 188 22.40 9.45 -0.04
C GLN A 188 21.58 8.76 1.06
N ILE A 189 21.81 7.47 1.33
CA ILE A 189 20.88 6.66 2.11
C ILE A 189 20.81 7.08 3.58
N ASP A 190 21.94 7.47 4.19
CA ASP A 190 22.00 7.98 5.57
C ASP A 190 21.21 9.29 5.73
N GLU A 191 21.31 10.19 4.73
CA GLU A 191 20.54 11.43 4.73
C GLU A 191 19.04 11.13 4.67
N MET A 192 18.62 10.16 3.84
CA MET A 192 17.20 9.79 3.73
C MET A 192 16.67 9.14 5.01
N ILE A 193 17.45 8.25 5.65
CA ILE A 193 17.07 7.66 6.95
C ILE A 193 16.84 8.76 8.00
N SER A 194 17.71 9.76 8.04
CA SER A 194 17.56 10.89 8.97
C SER A 194 16.24 11.65 8.77
N TYR A 195 15.78 11.78 7.52
CA TYR A 195 14.52 12.45 7.22
C TYR A 195 13.29 11.61 7.60
N VAL A 196 13.38 10.28 7.48
CA VAL A 196 12.30 9.40 7.94
C VAL A 196 12.17 9.43 9.46
N HIS A 197 13.29 9.46 10.20
CA HIS A 197 13.27 9.62 11.66
C HIS A 197 12.54 10.90 12.10
N GLU A 198 12.84 12.03 11.46
CA GLU A 198 12.11 13.28 11.72
C GLU A 198 10.61 13.14 11.41
N GLY A 199 10.26 12.45 10.32
CA GLY A 199 8.87 12.12 10.01
C GLY A 199 8.20 11.28 11.12
N ILE A 200 8.91 10.30 11.65
CA ILE A 200 8.45 9.42 12.74
C ILE A 200 8.21 10.25 14.01
N GLU A 201 9.15 11.12 14.38
CA GLU A 201 9.01 12.03 15.53
C GLU A 201 7.78 12.94 15.38
N ILE A 202 7.57 13.51 14.19
CA ILE A 202 6.40 14.33 13.88
C ILE A 202 5.11 13.52 14.02
N ALA A 203 5.06 12.32 13.44
CA ALA A 203 3.87 11.47 13.49
C ALA A 203 3.53 11.06 14.92
N ARG A 204 4.52 10.56 15.67
CA ARG A 204 4.35 10.12 17.06
C ARG A 204 3.96 11.28 17.96
N GLY A 205 4.66 12.42 17.88
CA GLY A 205 4.34 13.60 18.67
C GLY A 205 2.93 14.12 18.40
N TRP A 206 2.46 14.04 17.15
CA TRP A 206 1.07 14.36 16.84
C TRP A 206 0.08 13.34 17.42
N LEU A 207 0.33 12.04 17.26
CA LEU A 207 -0.53 10.97 17.77
C LEU A 207 -0.67 11.02 19.29
N GLU A 208 0.44 11.21 20.01
CA GLU A 208 0.47 11.34 21.47
C GLU A 208 -0.31 12.58 21.94
N LYS A 209 -0.11 13.72 21.28
CA LYS A 209 -0.82 14.97 21.62
C LYS A 209 -2.33 14.89 21.36
N ASN A 210 -2.76 14.05 20.44
CA ASN A 210 -4.16 13.91 20.02
C ASN A 210 -4.76 12.54 20.41
N ALA A 211 -4.31 11.95 21.52
CA ALA A 211 -4.69 10.60 21.94
C ALA A 211 -6.21 10.37 22.01
N ASP A 212 -6.98 11.36 22.50
CA ASP A 212 -8.44 11.25 22.58
C ASP A 212 -9.06 11.08 21.18
N LEU A 213 -8.63 11.91 20.23
CA LEU A 213 -9.06 11.81 18.85
C LEU A 213 -8.62 10.49 18.22
N VAL A 214 -7.39 10.04 18.49
CA VAL A 214 -6.88 8.74 18.00
C VAL A 214 -7.77 7.58 18.47
N ASN A 215 -8.30 7.64 19.68
CA ASN A 215 -9.16 6.59 20.22
C ASN A 215 -10.59 6.63 19.69
N GLU A 216 -11.10 7.80 19.29
CA GLU A 216 -12.45 7.98 18.74
C GLU A 216 -12.50 7.81 17.21
N PHE A 217 -11.38 8.03 16.51
CA PHE A 217 -11.35 8.15 15.06
C PHE A 217 -11.17 6.80 14.35
N ALA A 218 -12.29 6.23 13.88
CA ALA A 218 -12.33 4.99 13.09
C ALA A 218 -11.55 3.83 13.76
N ASN A 219 -11.81 3.59 15.04
CA ASN A 219 -11.21 2.50 15.80
C ASN A 219 -12.17 1.30 15.87
N PHE A 220 -11.75 0.15 15.33
CA PHE A 220 -12.52 -1.09 15.31
C PHE A 220 -11.59 -2.30 15.21
N ASP A 221 -12.10 -3.44 15.67
CA ASP A 221 -11.42 -4.72 15.57
C ASP A 221 -11.54 -5.31 14.15
N SER A 222 -10.47 -5.91 13.64
CA SER A 222 -10.44 -6.61 12.36
C SER A 222 -9.36 -7.68 12.35
N GLY A 223 -9.36 -8.58 11.36
CA GLY A 223 -8.16 -9.33 11.02
C GLY A 223 -7.10 -8.44 10.38
N TYR A 224 -5.87 -8.94 10.25
CA TYR A 224 -4.78 -8.25 9.57
C TYR A 224 -4.00 -9.21 8.67
N MET A 225 -3.66 -8.76 7.46
CA MET A 225 -2.96 -9.57 6.47
C MET A 225 -1.72 -8.86 5.94
N GLY A 226 -0.66 -9.64 5.71
CA GLY A 226 0.58 -9.19 5.12
C GLY A 226 1.50 -10.35 4.75
N LEU A 227 2.47 -10.12 3.87
CA LEU A 227 3.55 -11.07 3.62
C LEU A 227 4.54 -11.12 4.80
N VAL A 228 5.02 -12.33 5.09
CA VAL A 228 6.08 -12.60 6.05
C VAL A 228 7.14 -13.55 5.49
N ARG A 229 8.37 -13.40 5.97
CA ARG A 229 9.47 -14.35 5.76
C ARG A 229 10.21 -14.54 7.08
N ASP A 230 10.37 -15.78 7.52
CA ASP A 230 10.97 -16.11 8.83
C ASP A 230 10.33 -15.29 9.98
N ASP A 231 8.99 -15.19 9.93
CA ASP A 231 8.14 -14.44 10.85
C ASP A 231 8.37 -12.90 10.85
N ALA A 232 9.22 -12.38 9.95
CA ALA A 232 9.47 -10.95 9.80
C ALA A 232 8.60 -10.31 8.74
N LEU A 233 8.43 -8.98 8.85
CA LEU A 233 7.94 -8.12 7.77
C LEU A 233 8.70 -8.41 6.47
N GLU A 234 7.94 -8.65 5.40
CA GLU A 234 8.46 -8.92 4.08
C GLU A 234 7.59 -8.16 3.06
N LEU A 235 8.23 -7.51 2.09
CA LEU A 235 7.51 -6.69 1.11
C LEU A 235 7.56 -7.23 -0.32
N TYR A 236 8.57 -8.05 -0.65
CA TYR A 236 8.82 -8.51 -2.02
C TYR A 236 8.40 -9.97 -2.25
N ASP A 237 8.80 -10.89 -1.38
CA ASP A 237 8.58 -12.32 -1.60
C ASP A 237 8.50 -13.12 -0.30
N GLY A 238 7.38 -13.77 -0.02
CA GLY A 238 7.14 -14.45 1.25
C GLY A 238 5.79 -15.17 1.27
N GLN A 239 5.43 -15.68 2.44
CA GLN A 239 4.11 -16.31 2.64
C GLN A 239 3.10 -15.26 3.09
N VAL A 240 1.86 -15.40 2.64
CA VAL A 240 0.75 -14.56 3.13
C VAL A 240 0.38 -15.05 4.52
N ARG A 241 0.39 -14.15 5.51
CA ARG A 241 -0.09 -14.41 6.86
C ARG A 241 -1.34 -13.60 7.14
N LEU A 242 -2.33 -14.26 7.75
CA LEU A 242 -3.53 -13.64 8.28
C LEU A 242 -3.60 -13.89 9.78
N VAL A 243 -3.80 -12.83 10.56
CA VAL A 243 -4.03 -12.88 12.01
C VAL A 243 -5.42 -12.34 12.35
N ASP A 244 -5.98 -12.79 13.47
CA ASP A 244 -7.23 -12.24 14.00
C ASP A 244 -7.01 -10.90 14.72
N LYS A 245 -8.09 -10.35 15.29
CA LYS A 245 -8.08 -9.09 16.05
C LYS A 245 -7.17 -9.11 17.29
N ASP A 246 -6.91 -10.29 17.85
CA ASP A 246 -6.09 -10.47 19.04
C ASP A 246 -4.62 -10.80 18.68
N GLY A 247 -4.34 -11.00 17.39
CA GLY A 247 -3.01 -11.31 16.85
C GLY A 247 -2.75 -12.81 16.74
N ASN A 248 -3.74 -13.68 16.97
CA ASN A 248 -3.56 -15.10 16.77
C ASN A 248 -3.52 -15.40 15.27
N ARG A 249 -2.57 -16.23 14.85
CA ARG A 249 -2.46 -16.66 13.45
C ARG A 249 -3.67 -17.50 13.05
N LEU A 250 -4.44 -16.97 12.11
CA LEU A 250 -5.52 -17.69 11.45
C LEU A 250 -4.95 -18.58 10.34
N GLU A 251 -4.08 -18.01 9.50
CA GLU A 251 -3.50 -18.70 8.34
C GLU A 251 -2.09 -18.22 8.04
N GLN A 252 -1.30 -19.08 7.42
CA GLN A 252 -0.04 -18.75 6.76
C GLN A 252 0.17 -19.69 5.57
N PHE A 253 0.15 -19.14 4.37
CA PHE A 253 0.05 -19.91 3.13
C PHE A 253 0.87 -19.30 2.00
N ASP A 254 1.11 -20.10 0.97
CA ASP A 254 1.76 -19.61 -0.24
C ASP A 254 0.78 -18.76 -1.05
N GLY A 255 1.20 -17.57 -1.48
CA GLY A 255 0.35 -16.66 -2.24
C GLY A 255 -0.22 -17.24 -3.54
N ARG A 256 0.37 -18.32 -4.08
CA ARG A 256 -0.17 -19.07 -5.22
C ARG A 256 -1.54 -19.70 -4.93
N ASP A 257 -1.81 -20.04 -3.68
CA ASP A 257 -3.03 -20.73 -3.25
C ASP A 257 -4.14 -19.75 -2.77
N TYR A 258 -4.01 -18.45 -3.03
CA TYR A 258 -4.87 -17.41 -2.43
C TYR A 258 -6.38 -17.62 -2.61
N LEU A 259 -6.85 -18.27 -3.67
CA LEU A 259 -8.28 -18.54 -3.93
C LEU A 259 -8.91 -19.55 -2.94
N ASP A 260 -8.08 -20.30 -2.23
CA ASP A 260 -8.55 -21.17 -1.14
C ASP A 260 -8.87 -20.37 0.13
N TYR A 261 -8.29 -19.19 0.27
CA TYR A 261 -8.35 -18.37 1.49
C TYR A 261 -9.15 -17.09 1.30
N ILE A 262 -9.11 -16.46 0.14
CA ILE A 262 -9.68 -15.14 -0.12
C ILE A 262 -10.84 -15.25 -1.11
N ALA A 263 -11.96 -14.59 -0.79
CA ALA A 263 -13.08 -14.38 -1.69
C ALA A 263 -13.41 -12.89 -1.78
N GLU A 264 -14.07 -12.46 -2.85
CA GLU A 264 -14.46 -11.05 -3.06
C GLU A 264 -15.98 -10.92 -3.09
N HIS A 265 -16.53 -10.10 -2.20
CA HIS A 265 -17.95 -9.72 -2.19
C HIS A 265 -18.19 -8.47 -3.03
N VAL A 266 -19.39 -8.32 -3.60
CA VAL A 266 -19.77 -7.17 -4.44
C VAL A 266 -21.02 -6.52 -3.84
N GLU A 267 -21.00 -5.20 -3.80
CA GLU A 267 -22.15 -4.38 -3.41
C GLU A 267 -22.66 -3.59 -4.63
N ASP A 268 -23.93 -3.20 -4.64
CA ASP A 268 -24.57 -2.53 -5.79
C ASP A 268 -24.23 -1.03 -5.92
N TRP A 269 -23.55 -0.47 -4.91
CA TRP A 269 -23.26 0.95 -4.78
C TRP A 269 -21.79 1.34 -5.01
N SER A 270 -20.90 0.40 -5.31
CA SER A 270 -19.47 0.67 -5.57
C SER A 270 -18.87 -0.32 -6.57
N TYR A 271 -17.99 0.14 -7.46
CA TYR A 271 -17.25 -0.75 -8.35
C TYR A 271 -16.13 -1.52 -7.62
N LEU A 272 -15.63 -0.99 -6.51
CA LEU A 272 -14.60 -1.66 -5.73
C LEU A 272 -15.24 -2.80 -4.93
N LYS A 273 -14.69 -4.01 -5.09
CA LYS A 273 -15.14 -5.21 -4.38
C LYS A 273 -14.71 -5.19 -2.91
N PHE A 274 -15.15 -6.17 -2.14
CA PHE A 274 -14.84 -6.32 -0.72
C PHE A 274 -14.23 -7.70 -0.45
N PRO A 275 -12.91 -7.84 -0.55
CA PRO A 275 -12.23 -9.08 -0.21
C PRO A 275 -12.40 -9.45 1.27
N PHE A 276 -12.55 -10.74 1.55
CA PHE A 276 -12.69 -11.28 2.90
C PHE A 276 -12.09 -12.68 3.01
N TYR A 277 -11.83 -13.10 4.25
CA TYR A 277 -11.32 -14.43 4.58
C TYR A 277 -12.44 -15.47 4.49
N LYS A 278 -12.32 -16.38 3.52
CA LYS A 278 -13.36 -17.32 3.09
C LYS A 278 -13.86 -18.22 4.21
N LYS A 279 -12.99 -18.68 5.12
CA LYS A 279 -13.40 -19.61 6.20
C LYS A 279 -14.25 -18.96 7.28
N LEU A 280 -14.17 -17.63 7.44
CA LEU A 280 -15.04 -16.87 8.33
C LEU A 280 -16.28 -16.30 7.64
N GLY A 281 -16.26 -16.20 6.31
CA GLY A 281 -17.41 -15.73 5.52
C GLY A 281 -17.54 -14.22 5.50
N TRP A 282 -18.56 -13.72 4.79
CA TRP A 282 -18.86 -12.29 4.73
C TRP A 282 -19.98 -11.94 5.73
N PRO A 283 -19.86 -10.85 6.51
CA PRO A 283 -18.72 -9.93 6.62
C PRO A 283 -17.68 -10.32 7.67
N ASP A 284 -17.85 -11.41 8.42
CA ASP A 284 -17.01 -11.73 9.60
C ASP A 284 -15.53 -11.98 9.29
N GLY A 285 -15.20 -12.31 8.05
CA GLY A 285 -13.84 -12.52 7.55
C GLY A 285 -13.13 -11.26 7.07
N VAL A 286 -13.66 -10.05 7.30
CA VAL A 286 -13.00 -8.81 6.90
C VAL A 286 -11.68 -8.60 7.64
N TYR A 287 -10.69 -8.09 6.92
CA TYR A 287 -9.36 -7.82 7.44
C TYR A 287 -8.82 -6.51 6.87
N ARG A 288 -7.67 -6.09 7.40
CA ARG A 288 -6.95 -4.90 6.97
C ARG A 288 -5.56 -5.25 6.43
N VAL A 289 -5.18 -4.60 5.35
CA VAL A 289 -3.85 -4.69 4.72
C VAL A 289 -3.15 -3.34 4.73
N GLY A 290 -1.95 -3.28 4.15
CA GLY A 290 -1.11 -2.09 4.11
C GLY A 290 -0.26 -1.98 5.37
N PRO A 291 0.29 -0.80 5.69
CA PRO A 291 1.29 -0.68 6.74
C PRO A 291 0.84 -1.20 8.11
N LEU A 292 -0.36 -0.83 8.56
CA LEU A 292 -0.90 -1.33 9.82
C LEU A 292 -1.13 -2.85 9.78
N GLY A 293 -1.65 -3.37 8.65
CA GLY A 293 -1.92 -4.79 8.47
C GLY A 293 -0.66 -5.64 8.54
N ARG A 294 0.40 -5.22 7.85
CA ARG A 294 1.68 -5.92 7.82
C ARG A 294 2.39 -5.91 9.17
N LEU A 295 2.46 -4.75 9.85
CA LEU A 295 3.04 -4.67 11.19
C LEU A 295 2.24 -5.49 12.20
N ASN A 296 0.93 -5.58 12.07
CA ASN A 296 0.14 -6.41 12.98
C ASN A 296 0.28 -7.92 12.72
N ALA A 297 0.52 -8.32 11.46
CA ALA A 297 0.71 -9.71 11.07
C ALA A 297 2.14 -10.23 11.30
N ALA A 298 3.16 -9.37 11.21
CA ALA A 298 4.56 -9.73 11.45
C ALA A 298 4.88 -9.85 12.95
N ASP A 299 5.82 -10.74 13.28
CA ASP A 299 6.31 -10.90 14.66
C ASP A 299 7.54 -10.01 14.93
N ARG A 300 8.24 -9.60 13.88
CA ARG A 300 9.43 -8.73 13.92
C ARG A 300 9.66 -8.01 12.59
N ILE A 301 10.61 -7.09 12.56
CA ILE A 301 11.22 -6.51 11.37
C ILE A 301 12.70 -6.94 11.33
N SER A 302 13.24 -7.22 10.13
CA SER A 302 14.60 -7.72 9.99
C SER A 302 15.68 -6.64 10.12
N THR A 303 15.34 -5.37 9.87
CA THR A 303 16.29 -4.26 9.89
C THR A 303 16.30 -3.56 11.26
N PRO A 304 17.48 -3.12 11.76
CA PRO A 304 17.67 -2.82 13.18
C PRO A 304 16.96 -1.55 13.66
N GLU A 305 16.88 -0.48 12.86
CA GLU A 305 16.22 0.76 13.28
C GLU A 305 14.71 0.64 13.17
N ALA A 306 14.20 0.07 12.08
CA ALA A 306 12.76 -0.21 11.94
C ALA A 306 12.25 -1.20 13.00
N GLN A 307 13.06 -2.20 13.41
CA GLN A 307 12.71 -3.09 14.51
C GLN A 307 12.51 -2.36 15.84
N LYS A 308 13.34 -1.34 16.14
CA LYS A 308 13.17 -0.54 17.38
C LYS A 308 11.85 0.22 17.37
N GLU A 309 11.52 0.87 16.26
CA GLU A 309 10.24 1.59 16.13
C GLU A 309 9.04 0.62 16.12
N PHE A 310 9.22 -0.59 15.58
CA PHE A 310 8.23 -1.66 15.65
C PHE A 310 7.93 -2.11 17.08
N GLU A 311 8.94 -2.28 17.92
CA GLU A 311 8.75 -2.60 19.34
C GLU A 311 7.97 -1.51 20.07
N LEU A 312 8.29 -0.24 19.79
CA LEU A 312 7.54 0.90 20.31
C LEU A 312 6.10 0.90 19.81
N PHE A 313 5.88 0.64 18.53
CA PHE A 313 4.56 0.52 17.94
C PHE A 313 3.73 -0.60 18.61
N ARG A 314 4.29 -1.81 18.77
CA ARG A 314 3.59 -2.92 19.45
C ARG A 314 3.28 -2.62 20.91
N SER A 315 4.13 -1.85 21.58
CA SER A 315 3.90 -1.46 22.99
C SER A 315 2.63 -0.61 23.18
N LEU A 316 2.17 0.09 22.13
CA LEU A 316 0.96 0.94 22.16
C LEU A 316 -0.31 0.17 22.53
N ASN A 317 -0.36 -1.14 22.26
CA ASN A 317 -1.46 -2.01 22.68
C ASN A 317 -0.96 -3.23 23.50
N GLY A 318 0.07 -3.03 24.32
CA GLY A 318 0.57 -4.07 25.23
C GLY A 318 1.06 -5.34 24.51
N GLY A 319 1.62 -5.18 23.31
CA GLY A 319 2.10 -6.29 22.48
C GLY A 319 1.03 -6.95 21.60
N ARG A 320 -0.24 -6.56 21.69
CA ARG A 320 -1.32 -6.99 20.78
C ARG A 320 -1.37 -6.14 19.50
N PRO A 321 -2.15 -6.52 18.47
CA PRO A 321 -2.33 -5.69 17.28
C PRO A 321 -2.79 -4.27 17.60
N VAL A 322 -2.20 -3.26 16.96
CA VAL A 322 -2.62 -1.86 17.09
C VAL A 322 -3.82 -1.62 16.17
N THR A 323 -4.94 -1.14 16.71
CA THR A 323 -6.24 -1.15 16.01
C THR A 323 -6.63 0.21 15.43
N GLN A 324 -6.16 1.32 16.01
CA GLN A 324 -6.62 2.66 15.65
C GLN A 324 -6.15 3.05 14.24
N SER A 325 -7.07 3.54 13.41
CA SER A 325 -6.79 3.80 11.99
C SER A 325 -5.74 4.90 11.76
N LEU A 326 -5.63 5.89 12.65
CA LEU A 326 -4.61 6.93 12.53
C LEU A 326 -3.17 6.40 12.67
N TYR A 327 -2.97 5.25 13.31
CA TYR A 327 -1.66 4.61 13.40
C TYR A 327 -1.16 4.03 12.08
N TYR A 328 -1.98 3.95 11.03
CA TYR A 328 -1.49 3.68 9.67
C TYR A 328 -0.41 4.68 9.25
N HIS A 329 -0.49 5.95 9.67
CA HIS A 329 0.50 6.96 9.32
C HIS A 329 1.87 6.68 9.96
N TYR A 330 1.88 6.23 11.22
CA TYR A 330 3.12 5.85 11.90
C TYR A 330 3.68 4.53 11.34
N ALA A 331 2.84 3.50 11.18
CA ALA A 331 3.23 2.23 10.58
C ALA A 331 3.86 2.42 9.18
N ARG A 332 3.33 3.36 8.39
CA ARG A 332 3.86 3.71 7.06
C ARG A 332 5.27 4.27 7.10
N LEU A 333 5.62 5.05 8.11
CA LEU A 333 6.97 5.59 8.27
C LEU A 333 7.95 4.55 8.81
N ILE A 334 7.49 3.61 9.65
CA ILE A 334 8.30 2.43 10.04
C ILE A 334 8.67 1.61 8.80
N GLU A 335 7.73 1.42 7.87
CA GLU A 335 8.01 0.72 6.62
C GLU A 335 8.89 1.51 5.66
N ASP A 336 8.82 2.84 5.65
CA ASP A 336 9.74 3.70 4.89
C ASP A 336 11.17 3.54 5.40
N LEU A 337 11.33 3.49 6.74
CA LEU A 337 12.60 3.20 7.40
C LEU A 337 13.12 1.79 7.05
N TYR A 338 12.26 0.77 7.15
CA TYR A 338 12.59 -0.59 6.72
C TYR A 338 13.04 -0.62 5.26
N ALA A 339 12.32 0.06 4.36
CA ALA A 339 12.65 0.05 2.94
C ALA A 339 14.00 0.72 2.65
N LEU A 340 14.37 1.77 3.38
CA LEU A 340 15.69 2.40 3.30
C LEU A 340 16.80 1.48 3.83
N GLU A 341 16.62 0.87 5.00
CA GLU A 341 17.60 -0.07 5.56
C GLU A 341 17.76 -1.30 4.64
N ARG A 342 16.65 -1.83 4.12
CA ARG A 342 16.66 -2.96 3.19
C ARG A 342 17.32 -2.62 1.85
N ALA A 343 17.06 -1.41 1.32
CA ALA A 343 17.76 -0.94 0.14
C ALA A 343 19.28 -0.86 0.38
N ARG A 344 19.72 -0.43 1.57
CA ARG A 344 21.15 -0.43 1.95
C ARG A 344 21.73 -1.84 1.91
N GLU A 345 21.10 -2.80 2.58
CA GLU A 345 21.55 -4.20 2.62
C GLU A 345 21.71 -4.77 1.21
N ILE A 346 20.76 -4.49 0.30
CA ILE A 346 20.83 -4.96 -1.08
C ILE A 346 21.96 -4.28 -1.86
N LEU A 347 22.16 -2.96 -1.69
CA LEU A 347 23.22 -2.22 -2.38
C LEU A 347 24.63 -2.62 -1.89
N GLU A 348 24.75 -3.05 -0.63
CA GLU A 348 25.99 -3.56 -0.04
C GLU A 348 26.28 -5.02 -0.40
N ASP A 349 25.27 -5.79 -0.82
CA ASP A 349 25.43 -7.17 -1.28
C ASP A 349 26.25 -7.24 -2.58
N PRO A 350 27.37 -8.00 -2.63
CA PRO A 350 28.22 -8.05 -3.82
C PRO A 350 27.51 -8.62 -5.06
N ASP A 351 26.48 -9.47 -4.89
CA ASP A 351 25.77 -10.05 -6.02
C ASP A 351 24.87 -9.05 -6.74
N VAL A 352 24.56 -7.89 -6.14
CA VAL A 352 23.72 -6.86 -6.78
C VAL A 352 24.35 -6.31 -8.08
N LEU A 353 25.68 -6.43 -8.20
CA LEU A 353 26.46 -6.01 -9.37
C LEU A 353 26.72 -7.15 -10.37
N SER A 354 26.24 -8.36 -10.08
CA SER A 354 26.40 -9.50 -10.98
C SER A 354 25.66 -9.29 -12.30
N THR A 355 26.17 -9.93 -13.34
CA THR A 355 25.58 -9.93 -14.68
C THR A 355 24.74 -11.17 -14.97
N ASP A 356 24.66 -12.11 -14.02
CA ASP A 356 23.74 -13.25 -14.07
C ASP A 356 22.33 -12.80 -13.65
N ILE A 357 21.62 -12.16 -14.59
CA ILE A 357 20.40 -11.38 -14.32
C ILE A 357 19.14 -11.98 -14.94
N ARG A 358 19.24 -13.11 -15.65
CA ARG A 358 18.09 -13.70 -16.32
C ARG A 358 18.25 -15.20 -16.54
N ALA A 359 17.24 -15.95 -16.13
CA ALA A 359 17.03 -17.33 -16.55
C ALA A 359 16.19 -17.36 -17.84
N GLU A 360 16.47 -18.30 -18.73
CA GLU A 360 15.70 -18.50 -19.96
C GLU A 360 14.96 -19.84 -19.90
N SER A 361 13.76 -19.87 -20.49
CA SER A 361 12.95 -21.07 -20.66
C SER A 361 12.11 -20.95 -21.92
N THR A 362 11.78 -22.10 -22.50
CA THR A 362 10.85 -22.25 -23.62
C THR A 362 9.56 -22.98 -23.22
N GLU A 363 9.48 -23.40 -21.95
CA GLU A 363 8.31 -24.05 -21.39
C GLU A 363 7.21 -23.02 -21.11
N ILE A 364 5.94 -23.45 -21.27
CA ILE A 364 4.75 -22.71 -20.85
C ILE A 364 3.93 -23.64 -19.98
N THR A 365 3.89 -23.36 -18.67
CA THR A 365 3.23 -24.19 -17.65
C THR A 365 1.70 -24.02 -17.66
N GLY A 366 1.20 -22.93 -18.23
CA GLY A 366 -0.22 -22.64 -18.40
C GLY A 366 -0.84 -21.75 -17.31
N GLU A 367 -0.14 -21.52 -16.20
CA GLU A 367 -0.66 -20.72 -15.09
C GLU A 367 0.48 -20.09 -14.28
N GLY A 368 0.25 -18.88 -13.78
CA GLY A 368 1.21 -18.22 -12.89
C GLY A 368 0.55 -17.20 -11.97
N VAL A 369 1.02 -17.18 -10.73
CA VAL A 369 0.57 -16.23 -9.71
C VAL A 369 1.77 -15.45 -9.19
N GLY A 370 1.69 -14.13 -9.29
CA GLY A 370 2.65 -13.20 -8.73
C GLY A 370 2.05 -12.45 -7.56
N VAL A 371 2.72 -12.54 -6.41
CA VAL A 371 2.29 -11.89 -5.17
C VAL A 371 3.39 -10.98 -4.65
N ILE A 372 3.02 -9.79 -4.21
CA ILE A 372 3.93 -8.79 -3.63
C ILE A 372 3.15 -7.91 -2.64
N GLU A 373 3.80 -7.27 -1.69
CA GLU A 373 3.17 -6.20 -0.91
C GLU A 373 3.33 -4.87 -1.63
N ALA A 374 2.29 -4.43 -2.33
CA ALA A 374 2.27 -3.04 -2.75
C ALA A 374 2.29 -2.12 -1.50
N PRO A 375 2.70 -0.84 -1.63
CA PRO A 375 2.72 0.08 -0.49
C PRO A 375 1.39 0.11 0.29
N ARG A 376 0.27 -0.13 -0.40
CA ARG A 376 -1.09 -0.06 0.13
C ARG A 376 -1.68 -1.41 0.58
N GLY A 377 -0.94 -2.51 0.42
CA GLY A 377 -1.36 -3.86 0.82
C GLY A 377 -0.97 -4.94 -0.19
N THR A 378 -1.33 -6.18 0.14
CA THR A 378 -1.03 -7.36 -0.67
C THR A 378 -1.62 -7.23 -2.07
N LEU A 379 -0.84 -7.58 -3.09
CA LEU A 379 -1.20 -7.48 -4.49
C LEU A 379 -1.04 -8.85 -5.14
N PHE A 380 -2.13 -9.37 -5.69
CA PHE A 380 -2.19 -10.64 -6.43
C PHE A 380 -2.38 -10.37 -7.91
N HIS A 381 -1.49 -10.94 -8.73
CA HIS A 381 -1.64 -11.03 -10.18
C HIS A 381 -1.70 -12.50 -10.57
N HIS A 382 -2.82 -12.94 -11.13
CA HIS A 382 -3.04 -14.33 -11.49
C HIS A 382 -3.41 -14.46 -12.96
N TYR A 383 -2.62 -15.20 -13.71
CA TYR A 383 -2.72 -15.35 -15.14
C TYR A 383 -2.85 -16.82 -15.51
N VAL A 384 -3.80 -17.15 -16.39
CA VAL A 384 -3.94 -18.46 -17.02
C VAL A 384 -3.72 -18.29 -18.51
N THR A 385 -2.89 -19.14 -19.12
CA THR A 385 -2.54 -19.08 -20.54
C THR A 385 -2.90 -20.36 -21.28
N ASP A 386 -2.99 -20.28 -22.60
CA ASP A 386 -2.89 -21.46 -23.46
C ASP A 386 -1.43 -21.92 -23.61
N GLU A 387 -1.22 -22.99 -24.36
CA GLU A 387 0.09 -23.57 -24.69
C GLU A 387 1.04 -22.61 -25.44
N THR A 388 0.52 -21.52 -26.01
CA THR A 388 1.33 -20.50 -26.69
C THR A 388 1.71 -19.33 -25.78
N GLY A 389 1.20 -19.29 -24.54
CA GLY A 389 1.38 -18.17 -23.62
C GLY A 389 0.38 -17.02 -23.83
N LYS A 390 -0.69 -17.25 -24.61
CA LYS A 390 -1.77 -16.27 -24.74
C LYS A 390 -2.71 -16.37 -23.55
N LEU A 391 -3.08 -15.23 -22.96
CA LEU A 391 -3.92 -15.17 -21.77
C LEU A 391 -5.35 -15.63 -22.07
N LEU A 392 -5.82 -16.62 -21.31
CA LEU A 392 -7.20 -17.11 -21.29
C LEU A 392 -8.01 -16.47 -20.17
N LYS A 393 -7.37 -16.18 -19.04
CA LYS A 393 -7.99 -15.56 -17.87
C LYS A 393 -6.97 -14.73 -17.10
N VAL A 394 -7.42 -13.61 -16.55
CA VAL A 394 -6.65 -12.76 -15.64
C VAL A 394 -7.53 -12.47 -14.43
N ASN A 395 -6.96 -12.59 -13.22
CA ASN A 395 -7.58 -12.15 -11.98
C ASN A 395 -6.60 -11.25 -11.21
N LEU A 396 -7.09 -10.11 -10.72
CA LEU A 396 -6.30 -9.12 -10.00
C LEU A 396 -7.00 -8.76 -8.68
N ILE A 397 -6.43 -9.17 -7.55
CA ILE A 397 -6.86 -8.64 -6.25
C ILE A 397 -5.82 -7.61 -5.81
N VAL A 398 -6.21 -6.34 -5.84
CA VAL A 398 -5.29 -5.21 -5.80
C VAL A 398 -5.36 -4.50 -4.46
N ALA A 399 -4.35 -4.70 -3.60
CA ALA A 399 -3.97 -3.87 -2.45
C ALA A 399 -5.15 -3.14 -1.77
N THR A 400 -5.43 -1.89 -2.16
CA THR A 400 -6.50 -1.05 -1.58
C THR A 400 -7.87 -1.73 -1.57
N GLY A 401 -8.18 -2.59 -2.54
CA GLY A 401 -9.42 -3.37 -2.58
C GLY A 401 -9.66 -4.16 -1.30
N HIS A 402 -8.61 -4.77 -0.73
CA HIS A 402 -8.70 -5.49 0.55
C HIS A 402 -9.16 -4.61 1.72
N ASN A 403 -8.89 -3.29 1.67
CA ASN A 403 -9.30 -2.33 2.69
C ASN A 403 -10.67 -1.69 2.42
N ASN A 404 -11.39 -2.07 1.36
CA ASN A 404 -12.62 -1.35 0.98
C ASN A 404 -13.72 -1.42 2.05
N TRP A 405 -13.88 -2.57 2.72
CA TRP A 405 -14.79 -2.66 3.86
C TRP A 405 -14.33 -1.76 5.01
N ALA A 406 -13.05 -1.81 5.35
CA ALA A 406 -12.46 -1.00 6.42
C ALA A 406 -12.63 0.51 6.16
N MET A 407 -12.42 0.97 4.92
CA MET A 407 -12.65 2.36 4.53
C MET A 407 -14.13 2.74 4.64
N SER A 408 -15.03 1.91 4.12
CA SER A 408 -16.48 2.14 4.19
C SER A 408 -16.98 2.22 5.64
N HIS A 409 -16.50 1.31 6.49
CA HIS A 409 -16.82 1.30 7.91
C HIS A 409 -16.24 2.52 8.63
N SER A 410 -14.98 2.89 8.34
CA SER A 410 -14.32 4.07 8.91
C SER A 410 -15.06 5.37 8.57
N VAL A 411 -15.52 5.50 7.33
CA VAL A 411 -16.31 6.65 6.86
C VAL A 411 -17.61 6.78 7.65
N GLU A 412 -18.33 5.69 7.86
CA GLU A 412 -19.57 5.69 8.64
C GLU A 412 -19.32 6.03 10.12
N MET A 413 -18.31 5.42 10.74
CA MET A 413 -17.94 5.70 12.13
C MET A 413 -17.60 7.18 12.34
N VAL A 414 -16.75 7.73 11.48
CA VAL A 414 -16.31 9.13 11.58
C VAL A 414 -17.45 10.09 11.23
N ALA A 415 -18.30 9.76 10.25
CA ALA A 415 -19.49 10.57 9.98
C ALA A 415 -20.42 10.61 11.21
N LYS A 416 -20.69 9.46 11.84
CA LYS A 416 -21.53 9.39 13.06
C LYS A 416 -20.94 10.14 14.25
N ALA A 417 -19.62 10.13 14.41
CA ALA A 417 -18.94 10.81 15.51
C ALA A 417 -18.87 12.34 15.32
N PHE A 418 -18.59 12.81 14.09
CA PHE A 418 -18.17 14.21 13.88
C PHE A 418 -19.14 15.06 13.06
N VAL A 419 -20.10 14.48 12.33
CA VAL A 419 -21.01 15.25 11.47
C VAL A 419 -22.30 15.59 12.22
N ASP A 420 -22.57 16.89 12.36
CA ASP A 420 -23.85 17.42 12.85
C ASP A 420 -24.62 18.05 11.68
N GLY A 421 -25.73 17.43 11.29
CA GLY A 421 -26.59 17.90 10.21
C GLY A 421 -27.20 19.27 10.43
N ASN A 422 -27.35 19.68 11.69
CA ASN A 422 -27.93 20.97 12.03
C ASN A 422 -26.91 22.11 11.95
N ASN A 423 -25.60 21.80 12.03
CA ASN A 423 -24.50 22.75 12.06
C ASN A 423 -23.33 22.28 11.20
N LEU A 424 -23.61 21.91 9.94
CA LEU A 424 -22.59 21.37 9.03
C LEU A 424 -21.44 22.36 8.83
N THR A 425 -20.22 21.88 9.04
CA THR A 425 -18.98 22.62 8.72
C THR A 425 -18.08 21.80 7.80
N GLU A 426 -17.21 22.48 7.06
CA GLU A 426 -16.26 21.85 6.16
C GLU A 426 -15.31 20.89 6.92
N GLY A 427 -14.84 21.27 8.11
CA GLY A 427 -13.94 20.46 8.92
C GLY A 427 -14.55 19.12 9.38
N MET A 428 -15.87 19.04 9.55
CA MET A 428 -16.57 17.77 9.83
C MET A 428 -16.48 16.83 8.63
N LEU A 429 -16.70 17.34 7.42
CA LEU A 429 -16.64 16.55 6.19
C LEU A 429 -15.21 16.15 5.85
N ASN A 430 -14.23 17.02 6.10
CA ASN A 430 -12.82 16.69 5.91
C ASN A 430 -12.35 15.56 6.84
N ARG A 431 -12.89 15.45 8.07
CA ARG A 431 -12.61 14.29 8.93
C ARG A 431 -13.08 12.99 8.29
N VAL A 432 -14.25 12.99 7.65
CA VAL A 432 -14.75 11.82 6.90
C VAL A 432 -13.79 11.46 5.75
N GLU A 433 -13.28 12.44 5.01
CA GLU A 433 -12.22 12.16 4.01
C GLU A 433 -10.92 11.66 4.65
N ALA A 434 -10.53 12.20 5.81
CA ALA A 434 -9.31 11.78 6.50
C ALA A 434 -9.37 10.33 7.01
N ALA A 435 -10.57 9.82 7.32
CA ALA A 435 -10.79 8.40 7.60
C ALA A 435 -10.33 7.51 6.44
N ILE A 436 -10.57 7.97 5.21
CA ILE A 436 -10.16 7.28 3.97
C ILE A 436 -8.66 7.44 3.77
N ARG A 437 -8.11 8.64 3.96
CA ARG A 437 -6.67 8.93 3.83
C ARG A 437 -5.79 8.15 4.81
N CYS A 438 -6.31 7.65 5.95
CA CYS A 438 -5.57 6.75 6.83
C CYS A 438 -4.99 5.55 6.04
N TYR A 439 -5.80 4.97 5.16
CA TYR A 439 -5.51 3.76 4.41
C TYR A 439 -4.64 3.99 3.16
N ASP A 440 -4.35 5.24 2.80
CA ASP A 440 -3.64 5.60 1.56
C ASP A 440 -4.22 4.89 0.32
N PRO A 441 -5.49 5.13 -0.07
CA PRO A 441 -6.09 4.37 -1.18
C PRO A 441 -5.52 4.75 -2.55
N CYS A 442 -5.42 3.77 -3.45
CA CYS A 442 -5.31 3.91 -4.91
C CYS A 442 -6.53 3.20 -5.52
N LEU A 443 -7.46 3.96 -6.12
CA LEU A 443 -8.83 3.56 -6.45
C LEU A 443 -9.10 3.37 -7.95
#